data_AF-A0A379B5Y6-F1
#
_entry.id   AF-A0A379B5Y6-F1
#
_cell.length_a   1.000
_cell.length_b   1.000
_cell.length_c   1.000
_cell.angle_alpha   90.00
_cell.angle_beta   90.00
_cell.angle_gamma   90.00
#
_symmetry.space_group_name_H-M   'P 1'
#
loop_
_entity.id
_entity.type
_entity.pdbx_description
1 polymer ?
#
loop_
_entity_poly.entity_id
_entity_poly.type
_entity_poly.pdbx_seq_one_letter_code
_entity_poly.pdbx_strand_id
1 'polypeptide(L)'
;MKLLISNQHGAIIMALMPFLYGMLLANPIWQHGFLLAAWFALYLMTYPFLNLFKGRNLTFYRRWSWVYGVASAIFAIPALWHNWEILYFLLVMLPFVGVNIYYVKRKDERTLANDFAGIVIFALAGMGSYYFSDRTFDHKIWWVALYPALYFIGTTLYVKSMMRERKNPRYLQISLVYHVICVLILLFVQQYWLTVAFVIPLVRAFFLPKKKLSVKQIGLTEIGVSIFFFLMLLLATL
;
A
#
# COMPACT_ATOMS: atom_id res chain seq x y z
N MET A 1 -25.82 -13.12 -0.66
CA MET A 1 -24.81 -12.98 -1.74
C MET A 1 -23.43 -12.89 -1.10
N LYS A 2 -22.41 -13.58 -1.65
CA LYS A 2 -21.03 -13.53 -1.12
C LYS A 2 -20.33 -12.25 -1.60
N LEU A 3 -19.66 -11.54 -0.70
CA LEU A 3 -18.95 -10.29 -1.01
C LEU A 3 -17.79 -10.56 -2.01
N LEU A 4 -17.59 -9.68 -2.99
CA LEU A 4 -16.51 -9.82 -3.97
C LEU A 4 -15.20 -9.21 -3.43
N ILE A 5 -14.35 -10.05 -2.87
CA ILE A 5 -13.05 -9.65 -2.33
C ILE A 5 -11.93 -10.22 -3.22
N SER A 6 -10.91 -9.42 -3.48
CA SER A 6 -9.69 -9.87 -4.17
C SER A 6 -8.95 -10.93 -3.34
N ASN A 7 -8.38 -11.93 -4.00
CA ASN A 7 -7.54 -12.94 -3.34
C ASN A 7 -6.16 -12.40 -2.87
N GLN A 8 -5.88 -11.11 -3.09
CA GLN A 8 -4.63 -10.44 -2.75
C GLN A 8 -4.65 -9.88 -1.32
N HIS A 9 -4.60 -10.78 -0.33
CA HIS A 9 -4.65 -10.41 1.09
C HIS A 9 -3.51 -9.45 1.51
N GLY A 10 -2.32 -9.59 0.93
CA GLY A 10 -1.18 -8.69 1.20
C GLY A 10 -1.43 -7.24 0.76
N ALA A 11 -2.23 -7.01 -0.28
CA ALA A 11 -2.55 -5.66 -0.75
C ALA A 11 -3.42 -4.88 0.25
N ILE A 12 -4.16 -5.57 1.13
CA ILE A 12 -4.93 -4.92 2.19
C ILE A 12 -4.00 -4.20 3.17
N ILE A 13 -2.90 -4.84 3.58
CA ILE A 13 -1.91 -4.22 4.47
C ILE A 13 -1.27 -3.01 3.80
N MET A 14 -0.95 -3.12 2.50
CA MET A 14 -0.40 -2.01 1.72
C MET A 14 -1.36 -0.82 1.64
N ALA A 15 -2.67 -1.06 1.54
CA ALA A 15 -3.68 -0.02 1.49
C ALA A 15 -3.96 0.61 2.87
N LEU A 16 -3.92 -0.18 3.95
CA LEU A 16 -4.28 0.29 5.29
C LEU A 16 -3.11 0.94 6.03
N MET A 17 -1.90 0.40 5.93
CA MET A 17 -0.77 0.84 6.76
C MET A 17 -0.41 2.32 6.55
N PRO A 18 -0.23 2.84 5.32
CA PRO A 18 0.09 4.26 5.14
C PRO A 18 -1.05 5.17 5.61
N PHE A 19 -2.30 4.75 5.40
CA PHE A 19 -3.48 5.47 5.87
C PHE A 19 -3.51 5.60 7.38
N LEU A 20 -3.35 4.48 8.09
CA LEU A 20 -3.34 4.45 9.55
C LEU A 20 -2.13 5.19 10.11
N TYR A 21 -0.97 5.08 9.46
CA TYR A 21 0.21 5.84 9.84
C TYR A 21 -0.05 7.34 9.75
N GLY A 22 -0.59 7.82 8.62
CA GLY A 22 -0.92 9.23 8.43
C GLY A 22 -1.92 9.75 9.46
N MET A 23 -3.00 9.00 9.71
CA MET A 23 -4.00 9.35 10.73
C MET A 23 -3.37 9.48 12.12
N LEU A 24 -2.54 8.51 12.53
CA LEU A 24 -1.96 8.46 13.87
C LEU A 24 -0.85 9.50 14.07
N LEU A 25 -0.14 9.88 13.00
CA LEU A 25 0.90 10.91 13.03
C LEU A 25 0.31 12.34 13.06
N ALA A 26 -0.93 12.51 12.59
CA ALA A 26 -1.72 13.74 12.69
C ALA A 26 -2.45 13.80 14.05
N ASN A 27 -3.56 14.55 14.11
CA ASN A 27 -4.49 14.53 15.25
C ASN A 27 -5.73 13.70 14.92
N PRO A 28 -5.85 12.43 15.39
CA PRO A 28 -6.99 11.59 15.08
C PRO A 28 -8.32 12.19 15.56
N ILE A 29 -9.20 12.48 14.62
CA ILE A 29 -10.61 12.83 14.85
C ILE A 29 -11.55 11.71 14.39
N TRP A 30 -12.77 11.65 14.94
CA TRP A 30 -13.74 10.59 14.63
C TRP A 30 -14.11 10.51 13.14
N GLN A 31 -14.04 11.62 12.40
CA GLN A 31 -14.28 11.65 10.95
C GLN A 31 -13.28 10.80 10.16
N HIS A 32 -12.10 10.48 10.71
CA HIS A 32 -11.18 9.53 10.07
C HIS A 32 -11.80 8.14 9.94
N GLY A 33 -12.74 7.75 10.81
CA GLY A 33 -13.47 6.50 10.66
C GLY A 33 -14.28 6.46 9.36
N PHE A 34 -14.91 7.58 9.00
CA PHE A 34 -15.64 7.75 7.74
C PHE A 34 -14.68 7.80 6.54
N LEU A 35 -13.57 8.52 6.66
CA LEU A 35 -12.55 8.56 5.62
C LEU A 35 -11.94 7.17 5.37
N LEU A 36 -11.65 6.41 6.42
CA LEU A 36 -11.14 5.04 6.35
C LEU A 36 -12.15 4.11 5.70
N ALA A 37 -13.43 4.21 6.05
CA ALA A 37 -14.49 3.42 5.43
C ALA A 37 -14.66 3.74 3.94
N ALA A 38 -14.58 5.03 3.57
CA ALA A 38 -14.60 5.47 2.18
C ALA A 38 -13.40 4.93 1.40
N TRP A 39 -12.19 5.06 1.96
CA TRP A 39 -10.95 4.54 1.39
C TRP A 39 -10.98 3.02 1.22
N PHE A 40 -11.44 2.29 2.25
CA PHE A 40 -11.55 0.84 2.19
C PHE A 40 -12.57 0.38 1.14
N ALA A 41 -13.69 1.10 0.98
CA ALA A 41 -14.65 0.84 -0.09
C ALA A 41 -14.05 1.10 -1.48
N LEU A 42 -13.26 2.18 -1.68
CA LEU A 42 -12.51 2.41 -2.93
C LEU A 42 -11.49 1.31 -3.21
N TYR A 43 -10.79 0.85 -2.18
CA TYR A 43 -9.87 -0.28 -2.31
C TYR A 43 -10.61 -1.54 -2.78
N LEU A 44 -11.76 -1.88 -2.17
CA LEU A 44 -12.59 -3.00 -2.62
C LEU A 44 -13.13 -2.81 -4.05
N MET A 45 -13.47 -1.58 -4.43
CA MET A 45 -13.91 -1.23 -5.78
C MET A 45 -12.84 -1.49 -6.84
N THR A 46 -11.55 -1.36 -6.49
CA THR A 46 -10.44 -1.46 -7.44
C THR A 46 -10.45 -2.77 -8.21
N TYR A 47 -10.70 -3.90 -7.54
CA TYR A 47 -10.74 -5.21 -8.20
C TYR A 47 -11.85 -5.36 -9.26
N PRO A 48 -13.15 -5.18 -8.94
CA PRO A 48 -14.20 -5.23 -9.96
C PRO A 48 -14.04 -4.14 -11.02
N PHE A 49 -13.62 -2.93 -10.64
CA PHE A 49 -13.44 -1.83 -11.58
C PHE A 49 -12.38 -2.15 -12.64
N LEU A 50 -11.20 -2.62 -12.23
CA LEU A 50 -10.15 -2.99 -13.17
C LEU A 50 -10.56 -4.15 -14.07
N ASN A 51 -11.34 -5.12 -13.57
CA ASN A 51 -11.82 -6.24 -14.40
C ASN A 51 -12.81 -5.81 -15.50
N LEU A 52 -13.44 -4.63 -15.41
CA LEU A 52 -14.24 -4.08 -16.53
C LEU A 52 -13.40 -3.90 -17.79
N PHE A 53 -12.14 -3.51 -17.64
CA PHE A 53 -11.22 -3.31 -18.77
C PHE A 53 -10.72 -4.61 -19.40
N LYS A 54 -11.05 -5.77 -18.81
CA LYS A 54 -10.76 -7.09 -19.39
C LYS A 54 -11.85 -7.59 -20.34
N GLY A 55 -13.02 -6.94 -20.37
CA GLY A 55 -14.10 -7.26 -21.31
C GLY A 55 -14.93 -8.51 -21.00
N ARG A 56 -14.77 -9.13 -19.82
CA ARG A 56 -15.46 -10.38 -19.44
C ARG A 56 -16.34 -10.16 -18.22
N ASN A 57 -17.51 -10.82 -18.16
CA ASN A 57 -18.47 -10.73 -17.05
C ASN A 57 -18.82 -9.28 -16.65
N LEU A 58 -18.98 -8.41 -17.65
CA LEU A 58 -19.10 -6.96 -17.46
C LEU A 58 -20.26 -6.57 -16.52
N THR A 59 -21.42 -7.20 -16.64
CA THR A 59 -22.58 -6.93 -15.78
C THR A 59 -22.26 -7.20 -14.31
N PHE A 60 -21.54 -8.30 -14.02
CA PHE A 60 -21.15 -8.67 -12.66
C PHE A 60 -20.17 -7.66 -12.06
N TYR A 61 -19.11 -7.32 -12.80
CA TYR A 61 -18.10 -6.37 -12.33
C TYR A 61 -18.62 -4.93 -12.27
N ARG A 62 -19.53 -4.54 -13.17
CA ARG A 62 -20.17 -3.21 -13.16
C ARG A 62 -21.03 -3.06 -11.92
N ARG A 63 -21.81 -4.08 -11.56
CA ARG A 63 -22.60 -4.09 -10.32
C ARG A 63 -21.72 -3.90 -9.09
N TRP A 64 -20.65 -4.68 -8.94
CA TRP A 64 -19.78 -4.56 -7.77
C TRP A 64 -18.97 -3.26 -7.73
N SER A 65 -18.56 -2.74 -8.89
CA SER A 65 -17.94 -1.42 -8.98
C SER A 65 -18.89 -0.33 -8.49
N TRP A 66 -20.17 -0.39 -8.88
CA TRP A 66 -21.20 0.53 -8.40
C TRP A 66 -21.47 0.39 -6.91
N VAL A 67 -21.62 -0.84 -6.39
CA VAL A 67 -21.88 -1.08 -4.97
C VAL A 67 -20.77 -0.47 -4.11
N TYR A 68 -19.51 -0.74 -4.44
CA TYR A 68 -18.39 -0.19 -3.68
C TYR A 68 -18.18 1.31 -3.91
N GLY A 69 -18.41 1.81 -5.12
CA GLY A 69 -18.33 3.24 -5.43
C GLY A 69 -19.39 4.07 -4.69
N VAL A 70 -20.64 3.59 -4.65
CA VAL A 70 -21.73 4.24 -3.88
C VAL A 70 -21.44 4.16 -2.38
N ALA A 71 -20.98 3.01 -1.87
CA ALA A 71 -20.60 2.90 -0.47
C ALA A 71 -19.48 3.88 -0.11
N SER A 72 -18.46 4.00 -0.96
CA SER A 72 -17.40 4.99 -0.79
C SER A 72 -17.94 6.42 -0.79
N ALA A 73 -18.83 6.77 -1.72
CA ALA A 73 -19.41 8.10 -1.80
C ALA A 73 -20.20 8.45 -0.54
N ILE A 74 -21.01 7.52 -0.02
CA ILE A 74 -21.78 7.70 1.21
C ILE A 74 -20.85 7.93 2.41
N PHE A 75 -19.84 7.07 2.59
CA PHE A 75 -18.87 7.23 3.68
C PHE A 75 -17.99 8.46 3.51
N ALA A 76 -17.79 8.96 2.30
CA ALA A 76 -17.03 10.17 2.06
C ALA A 76 -17.79 11.44 2.49
N ILE A 77 -19.13 11.44 2.59
CA ILE A 77 -19.90 12.66 2.89
C ILE A 77 -19.44 13.34 4.19
N PRO A 78 -19.36 12.66 5.36
CA PRO A 78 -18.90 13.30 6.59
C PRO A 78 -17.43 13.72 6.53
N ALA A 79 -16.62 12.97 5.77
CA ALA A 79 -15.22 13.30 5.60
C ALA A 79 -15.04 14.58 4.77
N LEU A 80 -15.72 14.67 3.62
CA LEU A 80 -15.68 15.83 2.73
C LEU A 80 -16.29 17.08 3.37
N TRP A 81 -17.30 16.91 4.23
CA TRP A 81 -17.81 18.03 5.03
C TRP A 81 -16.73 18.61 5.94
N HIS A 82 -15.95 17.75 6.60
CA HIS A 82 -14.88 18.19 7.48
C HIS A 82 -13.73 18.83 6.69
N ASN A 83 -13.24 18.15 5.65
CA ASN A 83 -12.14 18.61 4.81
C ASN A 83 -12.30 18.08 3.38
N TRP A 84 -12.78 18.93 2.47
CA TRP A 84 -13.01 18.59 1.06
C TRP A 84 -11.73 18.58 0.22
N GLU A 85 -10.67 19.24 0.68
CA GLU A 85 -9.39 19.38 -0.04
C GLU A 85 -8.65 18.04 -0.18
N ILE A 86 -9.04 17.02 0.60
CA ILE A 86 -8.57 15.64 0.38
C ILE A 86 -8.82 15.11 -1.03
N LEU A 87 -9.78 15.70 -1.76
CA LEU A 87 -10.02 15.39 -3.17
C LEU A 87 -8.82 15.72 -4.07
N TYR A 88 -7.93 16.62 -3.68
CA TYR A 88 -6.68 16.86 -4.42
C TYR A 88 -5.78 15.64 -4.40
N PHE A 89 -5.68 14.91 -3.29
CA PHE A 89 -4.93 13.65 -3.24
C PHE A 89 -5.55 12.59 -4.16
N LEU A 90 -6.87 12.48 -4.16
CA LEU A 90 -7.59 11.59 -5.07
C LEU A 90 -7.35 11.95 -6.55
N LEU A 91 -7.35 13.24 -6.88
CA LEU A 91 -7.05 13.72 -8.23
C LEU A 91 -5.64 13.32 -8.68
N VAL A 92 -4.65 13.46 -7.79
CA VAL A 92 -3.25 13.07 -8.05
C VAL A 92 -3.07 11.55 -8.15
N MET A 93 -3.97 10.74 -7.57
CA MET A 93 -3.97 9.28 -7.77
C MET A 93 -4.41 8.86 -9.18
N LEU A 94 -5.24 9.66 -9.88
CA LEU A 94 -5.86 9.25 -11.15
C LEU A 94 -4.86 8.85 -12.25
N PRO A 95 -3.73 9.55 -12.48
CA PRO A 95 -2.71 9.10 -13.43
C PRO A 95 -2.19 7.69 -13.14
N PHE A 96 -1.99 7.34 -11.85
CA PHE A 96 -1.53 6.01 -11.43
C PHE A 96 -2.63 4.95 -11.58
N VAL A 97 -3.90 5.32 -11.43
CA VAL A 97 -5.03 4.45 -11.83
C VAL A 97 -4.99 4.20 -13.35
N GLY A 98 -4.64 5.21 -14.14
CA GLY A 98 -4.41 5.08 -15.58
C GLY A 98 -3.31 4.05 -15.91
N VAL A 99 -2.20 4.06 -15.18
CA VAL A 99 -1.13 3.04 -15.30
C VAL A 99 -1.67 1.64 -15.01
N ASN A 100 -2.49 1.48 -13.96
CA ASN A 100 -3.14 0.20 -13.64
C ASN A 100 -4.05 -0.28 -14.77
N ILE A 101 -4.89 0.60 -15.32
CA ILE A 101 -5.77 0.28 -16.44
C ILE A 101 -4.95 -0.14 -17.67
N TYR A 102 -3.86 0.57 -17.96
CA TYR A 102 -2.97 0.25 -19.07
C TYR A 102 -2.40 -1.18 -18.96
N TYR A 103 -1.86 -1.55 -17.80
CA TYR A 103 -1.31 -2.90 -17.58
C TYR A 103 -2.38 -3.99 -17.56
N VAL A 104 -3.59 -3.69 -17.06
CA VAL A 104 -4.73 -4.60 -17.13
C VAL A 104 -5.13 -4.89 -18.59
N LYS A 105 -5.23 -3.86 -19.43
CA LYS A 105 -5.56 -4.03 -20.86
C LYS A 105 -4.50 -4.85 -21.60
N ARG A 106 -3.23 -4.71 -21.23
CA ARG A 106 -2.11 -5.52 -21.75
C ARG A 106 -2.02 -6.92 -21.15
N LYS A 107 -2.87 -7.28 -20.18
CA LYS A 107 -2.83 -8.53 -19.41
C LYS A 107 -1.50 -8.75 -18.70
N ASP A 108 -0.82 -7.66 -18.35
CA ASP A 108 0.48 -7.62 -17.71
C ASP A 108 0.39 -6.89 -16.35
N GLU A 109 -0.63 -7.25 -15.58
CA GLU A 109 -0.96 -6.68 -14.27
C GLU A 109 0.14 -6.85 -13.22
N ARG A 110 1.12 -7.71 -13.52
CA ARG A 110 2.14 -8.16 -12.57
C ARG A 110 3.49 -7.48 -12.80
N THR A 111 3.58 -6.45 -13.63
CA THR A 111 4.82 -5.68 -13.79
C THR A 111 5.18 -4.92 -12.53
N LEU A 112 6.50 -4.71 -12.32
CA LEU A 112 6.98 -3.86 -11.23
C LEU A 112 6.45 -2.42 -11.33
N ALA A 113 6.34 -1.88 -12.55
CA ALA A 113 5.81 -0.54 -12.76
C ALA A 113 4.36 -0.42 -12.28
N ASN A 114 3.54 -1.45 -12.52
CA ASN A 114 2.18 -1.50 -12.00
C ASN A 114 2.13 -1.57 -10.47
N ASP A 115 2.98 -2.43 -9.88
CA ASP A 115 3.06 -2.57 -8.42
C ASP A 115 3.50 -1.24 -7.77
N PHE A 116 4.46 -0.52 -8.37
CA PHE A 116 4.92 0.79 -7.89
C PHE A 116 3.85 1.87 -8.02
N ALA A 117 3.07 1.88 -9.10
CA ALA A 117 1.93 2.79 -9.22
C ALA A 117 0.91 2.57 -8.08
N GLY A 118 0.65 1.31 -7.71
CA GLY A 118 -0.17 0.98 -6.55
C GLY A 118 0.42 1.49 -5.22
N ILE A 119 1.73 1.33 -5.00
CA ILE A 119 2.42 1.86 -3.81
C ILE A 119 2.29 3.38 -3.73
N VAL A 120 2.43 4.10 -4.84
CA VAL A 120 2.25 5.55 -4.86
C VAL A 120 0.82 5.95 -4.52
N ILE A 121 -0.19 5.23 -5.04
CA ILE A 121 -1.59 5.46 -4.66
C ILE A 121 -1.78 5.29 -3.15
N PHE A 122 -1.21 4.25 -2.55
CA PHE A 122 -1.32 4.02 -1.10
C PHE A 122 -0.55 5.06 -0.29
N ALA A 123 0.61 5.50 -0.75
CA ALA A 123 1.37 6.60 -0.14
C ALA A 123 0.56 7.91 -0.15
N LEU A 124 -0.07 8.25 -1.28
CA LEU A 124 -0.95 9.41 -1.40
C LEU A 124 -2.17 9.32 -0.47
N ALA A 125 -2.71 8.12 -0.25
CA ALA A 125 -3.81 7.91 0.69
C ALA A 125 -3.36 8.14 2.13
N GLY A 126 -2.13 7.71 2.48
CA GLY A 126 -1.50 8.05 3.74
C GLY A 126 -1.32 9.55 3.93
N MET A 127 -0.75 10.25 2.94
CA MET A 127 -0.59 11.71 2.99
C MET A 127 -1.92 12.43 3.14
N GLY A 128 -2.95 12.01 2.40
CA GLY A 128 -4.30 12.56 2.52
C GLY A 128 -4.92 12.32 3.90
N SER A 129 -4.65 11.17 4.51
CA SER A 129 -5.05 10.84 5.89
C SER A 129 -4.36 11.75 6.91
N TYR A 130 -3.06 12.02 6.76
CA TYR A 130 -2.33 12.95 7.62
C TYR A 130 -2.83 14.40 7.48
N TYR A 131 -3.06 14.85 6.24
CA TYR A 131 -3.58 16.18 5.96
C TYR A 131 -5.01 16.39 6.48
N PHE A 132 -5.76 15.32 6.69
CA PHE A 132 -7.22 15.35 6.82
C PHE A 132 -7.73 16.19 8.00
N SER A 133 -7.20 16.01 9.22
CA SER A 133 -7.68 16.71 10.43
C SER A 133 -7.32 18.19 10.43
N ASP A 134 -6.04 18.48 10.20
CA ASP A 134 -5.46 19.79 10.53
C ASP A 134 -5.14 20.63 9.30
N ARG A 135 -5.29 20.08 8.08
CA ARG A 135 -4.87 20.71 6.81
C ARG A 135 -3.39 21.10 6.81
N THR A 136 -2.58 20.36 7.56
CA THR A 136 -1.16 20.65 7.71
C THR A 136 -0.36 20.01 6.58
N PHE A 137 0.37 20.83 5.84
CA PHE A 137 1.33 20.39 4.82
C PHE A 137 2.76 20.74 5.27
N ASP A 138 3.27 19.98 6.23
CA ASP A 138 4.62 20.13 6.77
C ASP A 138 5.54 18.99 6.31
N HIS A 139 6.76 18.92 6.84
CA HIS A 139 7.73 17.91 6.44
C HIS A 139 7.30 16.47 6.82
N LYS A 140 6.46 16.27 7.84
CA LYS A 140 6.01 14.95 8.29
C LYS A 140 5.09 14.26 7.29
N ILE A 141 4.36 15.00 6.45
CA ILE A 141 3.56 14.40 5.38
C ILE A 141 4.41 13.54 4.44
N TRP A 142 5.67 13.93 4.23
CA TRP A 142 6.62 13.17 3.41
C TRP A 142 7.10 11.90 4.11
N TRP A 143 7.13 11.85 5.45
CA TRP A 143 7.42 10.63 6.19
C TRP A 143 6.34 9.57 5.96
N VAL A 144 5.07 10.01 5.93
CA VAL A 144 3.91 9.16 5.68
C VAL A 144 3.96 8.52 4.29
N ALA A 145 4.46 9.24 3.30
CA ALA A 145 4.70 8.68 1.98
C ALA A 145 5.96 7.79 1.95
N LEU A 146 7.08 8.31 2.45
CA LEU A 146 8.41 7.75 2.23
C LEU A 146 8.61 6.42 2.95
N TYR A 147 8.38 6.34 4.26
CA TYR A 147 8.75 5.14 5.02
C TYR A 147 7.93 3.91 4.62
N PRO A 148 6.59 3.99 4.53
CA PRO A 148 5.80 2.87 4.03
C PRO A 148 6.12 2.54 2.57
N ALA A 149 6.36 3.53 1.69
CA ALA A 149 6.73 3.25 0.30
C ALA A 149 8.06 2.49 0.20
N LEU A 150 9.09 2.90 0.94
CA LEU A 150 10.37 2.19 0.98
C LEU A 150 10.19 0.74 1.44
N TYR A 151 9.44 0.53 2.52
CA TYR A 151 9.13 -0.80 3.02
C TYR A 151 8.39 -1.67 2.00
N PHE A 152 7.36 -1.12 1.35
CA PHE A 152 6.54 -1.87 0.39
C PHE A 152 7.22 -2.12 -0.95
N ILE A 153 8.13 -1.24 -1.39
CA ILE A 153 8.97 -1.49 -2.56
C ILE A 153 9.90 -2.68 -2.27
N GLY A 154 10.58 -2.68 -1.12
CA GLY A 154 11.43 -3.80 -0.70
C GLY A 154 10.64 -5.11 -0.58
N THR A 155 9.47 -5.07 0.04
CA THR A 155 8.54 -6.20 0.13
C THR A 155 8.12 -6.72 -1.24
N THR A 156 7.77 -5.84 -2.19
CA THR A 156 7.40 -6.21 -3.56
C THR A 156 8.54 -6.93 -4.27
N LEU A 157 9.77 -6.41 -4.17
CA LEU A 157 10.96 -7.02 -4.75
C LEU A 157 11.24 -8.41 -4.16
N TYR A 158 11.14 -8.54 -2.84
CA TYR A 158 11.30 -9.80 -2.12
C TYR A 158 10.24 -10.85 -2.50
N VAL A 159 8.96 -10.47 -2.50
CA VAL A 159 7.87 -11.40 -2.85
C VAL A 159 8.01 -11.85 -4.31
N LYS A 160 8.42 -10.96 -5.22
CA LYS A 160 8.74 -11.34 -6.60
C LYS A 160 9.89 -12.32 -6.66
N SER A 161 11.00 -12.09 -5.95
CA SER A 161 12.13 -13.02 -5.93
C SER A 161 11.80 -14.40 -5.32
N MET A 162 10.78 -14.48 -4.46
CA MET A 162 10.40 -15.75 -3.81
C MET A 162 9.31 -16.53 -4.56
N MET A 163 8.39 -15.83 -5.21
CA MET A 163 7.20 -16.45 -5.80
C MET A 163 7.25 -16.44 -7.32
N ARG A 164 7.01 -15.27 -7.91
CA ARG A 164 6.67 -15.12 -9.33
C ARG A 164 7.90 -15.18 -10.22
N GLU A 165 8.98 -14.55 -9.78
CA GLU A 165 10.25 -14.40 -10.51
C GLU A 165 11.36 -15.25 -9.88
N ARG A 166 10.99 -16.32 -9.16
CA ARG A 166 11.91 -17.15 -8.36
C ARG A 166 13.08 -17.77 -9.13
N LYS A 167 12.95 -17.92 -10.45
CA LYS A 167 14.00 -18.46 -11.32
C LYS A 167 14.98 -17.40 -11.82
N ASN A 168 14.67 -16.12 -11.60
CA ASN A 168 15.49 -15.00 -12.04
C ASN A 168 16.32 -14.47 -10.86
N PRO A 169 17.64 -14.75 -10.82
CA PRO A 169 18.48 -14.37 -9.68
C PRO A 169 18.60 -12.85 -9.50
N ARG A 170 18.35 -12.06 -10.56
CA ARG A 170 18.41 -10.59 -10.51
C ARG A 170 17.40 -10.02 -9.53
N TYR A 171 16.20 -10.60 -9.42
CA TYR A 171 15.19 -10.12 -8.48
C TYR A 171 15.63 -10.30 -7.03
N LEU A 172 16.30 -11.40 -6.70
CA LEU A 172 16.86 -11.61 -5.37
C LEU A 172 18.01 -10.63 -5.09
N GLN A 173 18.91 -10.43 -6.05
CA GLN A 173 20.01 -9.47 -5.92
C GLN A 173 19.50 -8.04 -5.70
N ILE A 174 18.56 -7.59 -6.53
CA ILE A 174 17.95 -6.25 -6.42
C ILE A 174 17.24 -6.11 -5.07
N SER A 175 16.48 -7.12 -4.64
CA SER A 175 15.83 -7.12 -3.33
C SER A 175 16.86 -6.96 -2.21
N LEU A 176 17.93 -7.75 -2.19
CA LEU A 176 18.97 -7.66 -1.15
C LEU A 176 19.66 -6.30 -1.13
N VAL A 177 20.13 -5.84 -2.29
CA VAL A 177 20.80 -4.53 -2.42
C VAL A 177 19.88 -3.41 -1.95
N TYR A 178 18.60 -3.45 -2.33
CA TYR A 178 17.62 -2.45 -1.91
C TYR A 178 17.45 -2.41 -0.38
N HIS A 179 17.28 -3.56 0.28
CA HIS A 179 17.11 -3.60 1.73
C HIS A 179 18.38 -3.14 2.47
N VAL A 180 19.57 -3.52 1.98
CA VAL A 180 20.85 -3.07 2.55
C VAL A 180 20.97 -1.55 2.44
N ILE A 181 20.67 -0.99 1.27
CA ILE A 181 20.70 0.46 1.04
C ILE A 181 19.73 1.19 2.00
N CYS A 182 18.49 0.71 2.17
CA CYS A 182 17.54 1.30 3.12
C CYS A 182 18.09 1.32 4.55
N VAL A 183 18.65 0.21 5.02
CA VAL A 183 19.26 0.13 6.37
C VAL A 183 20.44 1.09 6.50
N LEU A 184 21.34 1.11 5.52
CA LEU A 184 22.52 1.98 5.54
C LEU A 184 22.13 3.46 5.53
N ILE A 185 21.20 3.87 4.67
CA ILE A 185 20.73 5.27 4.61
C ILE A 185 20.19 5.69 5.97
N LEU A 186 19.28 4.91 6.57
CA LEU A 186 18.68 5.22 7.87
C LEU A 186 19.70 5.26 9.01
N LEU A 187 20.69 4.37 8.96
CA LEU A 187 21.79 4.37 9.93
C LEU A 187 22.64 5.64 9.82
N PHE A 188 23.01 6.06 8.61
CA PHE A 188 23.84 7.25 8.39
C PHE A 188 23.11 8.55 8.71
N VAL A 189 21.78 8.61 8.52
CA VAL A 189 20.97 9.76 8.98
C VAL A 189 20.58 9.67 10.46
N GLN A 190 21.19 8.75 11.22
CA GLN A 190 21.03 8.58 12.67
C GLN A 190 19.59 8.26 13.12
N GLN A 191 18.78 7.66 12.25
CA GLN A 191 17.42 7.22 12.54
C GLN A 191 17.44 5.79 13.10
N TYR A 192 17.97 5.62 14.31
CA TYR A 192 18.29 4.29 14.86
C TYR A 192 17.06 3.38 15.04
N TRP A 193 15.94 3.90 15.55
CA TRP A 193 14.70 3.12 15.69
C TRP A 193 14.11 2.70 14.34
N LEU A 194 14.13 3.58 13.34
CA LEU A 194 13.73 3.23 11.98
C LEU A 194 14.72 2.23 11.35
N THR A 195 16.01 2.34 11.66
CA THR A 195 17.01 1.36 11.20
C THR A 195 16.63 -0.04 11.67
N VAL A 196 16.24 -0.20 12.95
CA VAL A 196 15.75 -1.48 13.50
C VAL A 196 14.50 -1.96 12.74
N ALA A 197 13.57 -1.06 12.39
CA ALA A 197 12.39 -1.38 11.60
C ALA A 197 12.74 -2.01 10.23
N PHE A 198 13.83 -1.57 9.59
CA PHE A 198 14.29 -2.07 8.29
C PHE A 198 15.27 -3.25 8.37
N VAL A 199 15.91 -3.49 9.52
CA VAL A 199 16.79 -4.66 9.73
C VAL A 199 16.01 -5.96 9.65
N ILE A 200 14.82 -6.07 10.24
CA ILE A 200 14.02 -7.31 10.18
C ILE A 200 13.63 -7.69 8.73
N PRO A 201 13.11 -6.75 7.90
CA PRO A 201 12.91 -6.99 6.47
C PRO A 201 14.17 -7.42 5.71
N LEU A 202 15.34 -6.87 6.06
CA LEU A 202 16.63 -7.26 5.49
C LEU A 202 17.02 -8.70 5.89
N VAL A 203 16.97 -9.02 7.19
CA VAL A 203 17.25 -10.37 7.72
C VAL A 203 16.36 -11.38 7.01
N ARG A 204 15.05 -11.10 6.91
CA ARG A 204 14.10 -11.91 6.16
C ARG A 204 14.52 -12.08 4.69
N ALA A 205 14.86 -10.98 4.00
CA ALA A 205 15.29 -11.02 2.61
C ALA A 205 16.56 -11.85 2.40
N PHE A 206 17.45 -11.96 3.39
CA PHE A 206 18.68 -12.74 3.31
C PHE A 206 18.51 -14.24 3.61
N PHE A 207 17.74 -14.58 4.65
CA PHE A 207 17.66 -15.96 5.14
C PHE A 207 16.55 -16.77 4.49
N LEU A 208 15.39 -16.19 4.21
CA LEU A 208 14.23 -16.94 3.74
C LEU A 208 14.34 -17.46 2.30
N PRO A 209 15.03 -16.78 1.36
CA PRO A 209 15.26 -17.34 0.02
C PRO A 209 16.07 -18.64 -0.01
N LYS A 210 16.80 -18.95 1.07
CA LYS A 210 17.54 -20.21 1.22
C LYS A 210 16.62 -21.38 1.62
N LYS A 211 15.35 -21.11 1.92
CA LYS A 211 14.35 -22.09 2.36
C LYS A 211 13.30 -22.33 1.29
N LYS A 212 12.84 -23.59 1.14
CA LYS A 212 11.70 -23.94 0.27
C LYS A 212 10.38 -23.61 0.98
N LEU A 213 9.94 -22.36 0.86
CA LEU A 213 8.69 -21.88 1.48
C LEU A 213 7.51 -21.94 0.51
N SER A 214 6.34 -22.31 1.01
CA SER A 214 5.08 -22.20 0.29
C SER A 214 4.60 -20.75 0.19
N VAL A 215 3.73 -20.46 -0.78
CA VAL A 215 3.10 -19.13 -0.95
C VAL A 215 2.39 -18.67 0.33
N LYS A 216 1.73 -19.60 1.04
CA LYS A 216 1.05 -19.31 2.31
C LYS A 216 2.04 -18.89 3.40
N GLN A 217 3.16 -19.61 3.52
CA GLN A 217 4.20 -19.29 4.52
C GLN A 217 4.86 -17.93 4.23
N ILE A 218 5.13 -17.63 2.95
CA ILE A 218 5.63 -16.31 2.55
C ILE A 218 4.62 -15.24 2.95
N GLY A 219 3.34 -15.40 2.57
CA GLY A 219 2.28 -14.44 2.92
C GLY A 219 2.14 -14.21 4.44
N LEU A 220 2.12 -15.27 5.25
CA LEU A 220 2.04 -15.15 6.72
C LEU A 220 3.27 -14.44 7.31
N THR A 221 4.46 -14.74 6.77
CA THR A 221 5.69 -14.05 7.19
C THR A 221 5.61 -12.56 6.88
N GLU A 222 5.15 -12.19 5.68
CA GLU A 222 5.03 -10.78 5.30
C GLU A 222 4.01 -10.03 6.17
N ILE A 223 2.94 -10.69 6.64
CA ILE A 223 2.03 -10.09 7.62
C ILE A 223 2.78 -9.78 8.92
N GLY A 224 3.51 -10.75 9.48
CA GLY A 224 4.26 -10.56 10.72
C GLY A 224 5.34 -9.47 10.61
N VAL A 225 6.11 -9.47 9.52
CA VAL A 225 7.13 -8.45 9.25
C VAL A 225 6.50 -7.07 9.06
N SER A 226 5.33 -6.99 8.41
CA SER A 226 4.61 -5.72 8.22
C SER A 226 4.07 -5.15 9.53
N ILE A 227 3.55 -6.00 10.42
CA ILE A 227 3.10 -5.57 11.75
C ILE A 227 4.28 -5.06 12.56
N PHE A 228 5.39 -5.81 12.59
CA PHE A 228 6.61 -5.37 13.27
C PHE A 228 7.11 -4.02 12.72
N PHE A 229 7.21 -3.89 11.40
CA PHE A 229 7.60 -2.65 10.75
C PHE A 229 6.70 -1.49 11.15
N PHE A 230 5.38 -1.68 11.11
CA PHE A 230 4.42 -0.65 11.47
C PHE A 230 4.55 -0.22 12.94
N LEU A 231 4.71 -1.16 13.87
CA LEU A 231 4.91 -0.85 15.29
C LEU A 231 6.20 -0.06 15.53
N MET A 232 7.31 -0.45 14.88
CA MET A 232 8.57 0.28 14.98
C MET A 232 8.51 1.66 14.32
N LEU A 233 7.79 1.77 13.19
CA LEU A 233 7.55 3.05 12.52
C LEU A 233 6.81 4.02 13.44
N LEU A 234 5.75 3.56 14.11
CA LEU A 234 5.02 4.36 15.10
C LEU A 234 5.92 4.73 16.29
N LEU A 235 6.63 3.76 16.89
CA LEU A 235 7.54 4.01 18.00
C LEU A 235 8.63 5.04 17.67
N ALA A 236 9.09 5.07 16.42
CA ALA A 236 10.17 5.96 16.00
C ALA A 236 9.69 7.38 15.64
N THR A 237 8.39 7.60 15.43
CA THR A 237 7.89 8.85 14.81
C THR A 237 6.71 9.51 15.51
N LEU A 238 6.02 8.80 16.42
CA LEU A 238 5.07 9.38 17.38
C LEU A 238 5.79 9.78 18.67
#